data_AF-A0A9J7WYY3-F1
#
_entry.id   AF-A0A9J7WYY3-F1
#
_cell.length_a   1.000
_cell.length_b   1.000
_cell.length_c   1.000
_cell.angle_alpha   90.00
_cell.angle_beta   90.00
_cell.angle_gamma   90.00
#
_symmetry.space_group_name_H-M   'P 1'
#
loop_
_entity.id
_entity.type
_entity.pdbx_description
1 polymer ?
#
loop_
_entity_poly.entity_id
_entity_poly.type
_entity_poly.pdbx_seq_one_letter_code
_entity_poly.pdbx_strand_id
1 'polypeptide(L)' 'MSANRRITLIFGGFIAAVAVAFYPIFFHPLTHTEDYKQIQKINRAGVNQADVQPAGLKIWSDPFKPKS' A
#
# COMPACT_ATOMS: atom_id res chain seq x y z
N MET A 1 -15.22 -12.93 37.86
CA MET A 1 -15.31 -13.15 36.39
C MET A 1 -15.72 -11.91 35.57
N SER A 2 -16.45 -10.93 36.14
CA SER A 2 -16.87 -9.71 35.41
C SER A 2 -15.71 -8.80 34.92
N ALA A 3 -14.68 -8.58 35.74
CA ALA A 3 -13.55 -7.71 35.40
C ALA A 3 -12.78 -8.18 34.15
N ASN A 4 -12.50 -9.49 34.05
CA ASN A 4 -11.79 -10.06 32.90
C ASN A 4 -12.60 -9.88 31.61
N ARG A 5 -13.93 -10.06 31.67
CA ARG A 5 -14.82 -9.83 30.53
C ARG A 5 -14.78 -8.37 30.05
N ARG A 6 -14.78 -7.40 30.98
CA ARG A 6 -14.67 -5.98 30.64
C ARG A 6 -13.34 -5.66 29.95
N ILE A 7 -12.24 -6.20 30.45
CA ILE A 7 -10.91 -6.01 29.84
C ILE A 7 -10.86 -6.61 28.44
N THR A 8 -11.36 -7.84 28.25
CA THR A 8 -11.43 -8.48 26.92
C THR A 8 -12.23 -7.64 25.93
N LEU A 9 -13.38 -7.09 26.35
CA LEU A 9 -14.22 -6.28 25.47
C LEU A 9 -13.55 -4.97 25.08
N ILE A 10 -12.93 -4.27 26.03
CA ILE A 10 -12.24 -2.99 25.76
C ILE A 10 -11.05 -3.23 24.84
N PHE A 11 -10.21 -4.20 25.16
CA PHE A 11 -9.01 -4.47 24.38
C PHE A 11 -9.34 -5.03 23.00
N GLY A 12 -10.28 -5.96 22.91
CA GLY A 12 -10.76 -6.50 21.64
C GLY A 12 -11.40 -5.42 20.76
N GLY A 13 -12.22 -4.54 21.33
CA GLY A 13 -12.81 -3.41 20.63
C GLY A 13 -11.74 -2.42 20.13
N PHE A 14 -10.72 -2.14 20.94
CA PHE A 14 -9.60 -1.29 20.53
C PHE A 14 -8.83 -1.88 19.34
N ILE A 15 -8.44 -3.16 19.41
CA ILE A 15 -7.72 -3.82 18.30
C ILE A 15 -8.59 -3.87 17.04
N ALA A 16 -9.90 -4.13 17.18
CA ALA A 16 -10.82 -4.09 16.05
C ALA A 16 -10.89 -2.69 15.42
N ALA A 17 -10.97 -1.63 16.23
CA ALA A 17 -10.97 -0.25 15.74
C ALA A 17 -9.66 0.09 15.01
N VAL A 18 -8.51 -0.34 15.54
CA VAL A 18 -7.20 -0.18 14.88
C VAL A 18 -7.19 -0.91 13.54
N ALA A 19 -7.61 -2.17 13.49
CA ALA A 19 -7.64 -2.94 12.24
C ALA A 19 -8.51 -2.27 11.17
N VAL A 20 -9.69 -1.76 11.56
CA VAL A 20 -10.59 -1.02 10.65
C VAL A 20 -9.92 0.26 10.14
N ALA A 21 -9.29 1.04 11.01
CA ALA A 21 -8.60 2.28 10.62
C ALA A 21 -7.41 2.01 9.69
N PHE A 22 -6.72 0.87 9.86
CA PHE A 22 -5.58 0.48 9.03
C PHE A 22 -5.97 -0.16 7.69
N TYR A 23 -7.21 -0.63 7.53
CA TYR A 23 -7.66 -1.26 6.29
C TYR A 23 -7.39 -0.42 5.03
N PRO A 24 -7.80 0.87 4.94
CA PRO A 24 -7.54 1.68 3.75
C PRO A 24 -6.07 2.06 3.56
N ILE A 25 -5.24 1.99 4.60
CA ILE A 25 -3.84 2.42 4.58
C ILE A 25 -2.92 1.29 4.12
N PHE A 26 -3.16 0.07 4.63
CA PHE A 26 -2.25 -1.05 4.43
C PHE A 26 -2.84 -2.13 3.51
N PHE A 27 -4.08 -2.56 3.78
CA PHE A 27 -4.64 -3.71 3.06
C PHE A 27 -5.19 -3.32 1.69
N HIS A 28 -6.03 -2.27 1.64
CA HIS A 28 -6.66 -1.85 0.39
C HIS A 28 -5.64 -1.56 -0.74
N PRO A 29 -4.56 -0.80 -0.52
CA PRO A 29 -3.61 -0.50 -1.59
C PRO A 29 -2.86 -1.74 -2.10
N LEU A 30 -2.62 -2.72 -1.21
CA LEU A 30 -1.93 -3.96 -1.54
C LEU A 30 -2.83 -4.97 -2.25
N THR A 31 -4.15 -4.95 -1.99
CA THR A 31 -5.11 -5.85 -2.63
C THR A 31 -5.71 -5.28 -3.92
N HIS A 32 -5.67 -3.95 -4.10
CA HIS A 32 -6.22 -3.26 -5.27
C HIS A 32 -5.11 -2.60 -6.11
N THR A 33 -4.05 -3.36 -6.40
CA THR A 33 -2.90 -2.83 -7.15
C THR A 33 -3.22 -2.45 -8.60
N GLU A 34 -4.27 -3.01 -9.18
CA GLU A 34 -4.65 -2.78 -10.58
C GLU A 34 -5.02 -1.31 -10.86
N ASP A 35 -5.71 -0.65 -9.93
CA ASP A 35 -6.04 0.78 -10.05
C ASP A 35 -4.77 1.63 -10.18
N TYR A 36 -3.78 1.33 -9.33
CA TYR A 36 -2.49 2.01 -9.36
C TYR A 36 -1.69 1.70 -10.63
N LYS A 37 -1.72 0.44 -11.10
CA LYS A 37 -1.08 0.06 -12.38
C LYS A 37 -1.72 0.80 -13.55
N GLN A 38 -3.04 0.92 -13.58
CA GLN A 38 -3.76 1.63 -14.63
C GLN A 38 -3.39 3.13 -14.63
N ILE A 39 -3.45 3.78 -13.46
CA ILE A 39 -3.06 5.19 -13.31
C ILE A 39 -1.59 5.38 -13.73
N GLN A 40 -0.70 4.47 -13.30
CA GLN A 40 0.72 4.54 -13.66
C GLN A 40 0.94 4.37 -15.17
N LYS A 41 0.22 3.46 -15.83
CA LYS A 41 0.29 3.26 -17.29
C LYS A 41 -0.10 4.52 -18.05
N ILE A 42 -1.16 5.20 -17.61
CA ILE A 42 -1.61 6.47 -18.22
C ILE A 42 -0.57 7.56 -18.00
N ASN A 43 -0.12 7.75 -16.75
CA ASN A 43 0.81 8.82 -16.39
C ASN A 43 2.23 8.63 -16.97
N ARG A 44 2.61 7.40 -17.34
CA ARG A 44 3.90 7.09 -17.95
C ARG A 44 3.83 6.85 -19.46
N ALA A 45 2.69 7.09 -20.08
CA ALA A 45 2.57 6.97 -21.53
C ALA A 45 3.58 7.92 -22.22
N GLY A 46 4.44 7.37 -23.07
CA GLY A 46 5.45 8.14 -23.80
C GLY A 46 6.66 8.59 -22.98
N VAL A 47 6.77 8.22 -21.70
CA VAL A 47 7.93 8.58 -20.85
C VAL A 47 8.99 7.47 -20.90
N ASN A 48 10.13 7.76 -21.51
CA ASN A 48 11.33 6.94 -21.32
C ASN A 48 12.03 7.34 -20.02
N GLN A 49 11.96 6.47 -19.01
CA GLN A 49 12.48 6.75 -17.67
C GLN A 49 13.98 7.06 -17.65
N ALA A 50 14.76 6.52 -18.60
CA ALA A 50 16.19 6.79 -18.70
C ALA A 50 16.48 8.26 -19.05
N ASP A 51 15.57 8.90 -19.79
CA ASP A 51 15.78 10.26 -20.33
C ASP A 51 15.37 11.35 -19.32
N VAL A 52 14.49 11.01 -18.36
CA VAL A 52 14.01 11.95 -17.31
C VAL A 52 14.94 11.94 -16.10
N GLN A 53 15.69 10.86 -15.89
CA GLN A 53 16.48 10.69 -14.68
C GLN A 53 17.83 11.42 -14.77
N PRO A 54 18.36 11.89 -13.62
CA PRO A 54 19.69 12.49 -13.58
C PRO A 54 20.75 11.49 -14.07
N ALA A 55 21.69 11.98 -14.88
CA ALA A 55 22.77 11.16 -15.42
C ALA A 55 23.63 10.55 -14.29
N GLY A 56 24.09 9.31 -14.49
CA GLY A 56 24.95 8.60 -13.54
C GLY A 56 24.22 7.91 -12.37
N LEU A 57 22.88 8.01 -12.31
CA LEU A 57 22.07 7.29 -11.32
C LEU A 57 21.42 6.03 -11.90
N LYS A 58 21.15 5.05 -11.05
CA LYS A 58 20.39 3.85 -11.43
C LYS A 58 18.97 4.23 -11.83
N ILE A 59 18.52 3.71 -12.97
CA ILE A 59 17.14 3.86 -13.44
C ILE A 59 16.17 3.42 -12.33
N TRP A 60 15.23 4.30 -11.96
CA TRP A 60 14.18 4.05 -10.98
C TRP A 60 13.45 2.74 -11.28
N SER A 61 13.36 1.88 -10.27
CA SER A 61 12.67 0.61 -10.37
C SER A 61 11.17 0.83 -10.49
N ASP A 62 10.53 0.20 -11.46
CA ASP A 62 9.08 0.12 -11.52
C ASP A 62 8.57 -0.80 -10.40
N PRO A 63 7.77 -0.30 -9.44
CA PRO A 63 7.27 -1.09 -8.32
C PRO A 63 6.37 -2.26 -8.73
N PHE A 64 5.85 -2.28 -9.96
CA PHE A 64 5.04 -3.38 -10.49
C PHE A 64 5.80 -4.32 -11.44
N LYS A 65 7.10 -4.08 -11.68
CA LYS A 65 7.89 -4.94 -12.54
C LYS A 65 7.99 -6.34 -11.90
N PRO A 66 7.70 -7.42 -12.66
CA PRO A 66 7.87 -8.78 -12.16
C PRO A 66 9.32 -9.00 -11.67
N LYS A 67 9.48 -9.69 -10.54
CA LYS A 67 10.78 -10.22 -10.13
C LYS A 67 11.07 -11.43 -11.04
N SER A 68 11.75 -11.16 -12.16
CA SER A 68 12.38 -12.16 -13.01
C SER A 68 13.50 -12.88 -12.27
#